data_AF-A0A7S0G3N0-F1
#
_entry.id   AF-A0A7S0G3N0-F1
#
_cell.length_a   1.000
_cell.length_b   1.000
_cell.length_c   1.000
_cell.angle_alpha   90.00
_cell.angle_beta   90.00
_cell.angle_gamma   90.00
#
_symmetry.space_group_name_H-M   'P 1'
#
loop_
_entity.id
_entity.type
_entity.pdbx_description
1 polymer ?
#
loop_
_entity_poly.entity_id
_entity_poly.type
_entity_poly.pdbx_seq_one_letter_code
_entity_poly.pdbx_strand_id
1 'polypeptide(L)'
;MECTYSKYTSNRKILTWVGKVAKLCRPKNVVFVEGSRDEYDRLCEQLVQSGTFIRLNEEKRPNSYLARSDPRDVARVEKATYICTSKREDAGETNNWEDPRV
;
A
#
# COMPACT_ATOMS: atom_id res chain seq x y z
N MET A 1 17.58 7.71 17.02
CA MET A 1 16.18 7.63 16.53
C MET A 1 15.86 6.16 16.19
N GLU A 2 16.17 5.22 17.11
CA GLU A 2 16.28 3.78 16.79
C GLU A 2 15.29 2.86 17.55
N CYS A 3 14.41 3.40 18.39
CA CYS A 3 13.65 2.55 19.34
C CYS A 3 12.13 2.48 19.13
N THR A 4 11.52 3.11 18.12
CA THR A 4 10.05 3.19 18.08
C THR A 4 9.36 1.95 17.51
N TYR A 5 10.05 1.13 16.71
CA TYR A 5 9.42 0.01 15.97
C TYR A 5 9.98 -1.37 16.31
N SER A 6 11.00 -1.48 17.18
CA SER A 6 11.65 -2.74 17.53
C SER A 6 10.72 -3.76 18.20
N LYS A 7 9.59 -3.30 18.76
CA LYS A 7 8.54 -4.18 19.31
C LYS A 7 7.87 -5.07 18.25
N TYR A 8 7.92 -4.69 16.97
CA TYR A 8 7.26 -5.42 15.88
C TYR A 8 8.20 -6.39 15.16
N THR A 9 9.50 -6.10 15.15
CA THR A 9 10.50 -6.99 14.56
C THR A 9 11.90 -6.66 15.09
N SER A 10 12.74 -7.67 15.24
CA SER A 10 14.17 -7.51 15.52
C SER A 10 15.01 -7.29 14.27
N ASN A 11 14.42 -7.35 13.06
CA ASN A 11 15.15 -7.20 11.80
C ASN A 11 15.58 -5.74 11.58
N ARG A 12 16.86 -5.47 11.86
CA ARG A 12 17.47 -4.14 11.73
C ARG A 12 17.34 -3.53 10.33
N LYS A 13 17.36 -4.33 9.26
CA LYS A 13 17.22 -3.81 7.88
C LYS A 13 15.83 -3.22 7.66
N ILE A 14 14.80 -3.92 8.12
CA ILE A 14 13.40 -3.45 8.05
C ILE A 14 13.22 -2.19 8.89
N LEU A 15 13.68 -2.20 10.14
CA LEU A 15 13.55 -1.05 11.05
C LEU A 15 14.22 0.22 10.47
N THR A 16 15.42 0.05 9.90
CA THR A 16 16.16 1.15 9.25
C THR A 16 15.38 1.69 8.06
N TRP A 17 14.83 0.81 7.22
CA TRP A 17 14.06 1.20 6.04
C TRP A 17 12.76 1.93 6.41
N VAL A 18 11.97 1.38 7.35
CA VAL A 18 10.73 2.03 7.83
C VAL A 18 11.04 3.43 8.39
N GLY A 19 12.11 3.57 9.19
CA GLY A 19 12.54 4.87 9.71
C GLY A 19 12.89 5.88 8.61
N LYS A 20 13.59 5.44 7.56
CA LYS A 20 13.90 6.28 6.39
C LYS A 20 12.64 6.73 5.65
N VAL A 21 11.71 5.81 5.38
CA VAL A 21 10.45 6.11 4.68
C VAL A 21 9.55 7.01 5.52
N ALA A 22 9.42 6.76 6.83
CA ALA A 22 8.64 7.61 7.72
C ALA A 22 9.18 9.04 7.79
N LYS A 23 10.52 9.22 7.77
CA LYS A 23 11.14 10.55 7.71
C LYS A 23 10.83 11.28 6.40
N LEU A 24 10.77 10.56 5.28
CA LEU A 24 10.45 11.11 3.96
C LEU A 24 8.96 11.47 3.85
N CYS A 25 8.06 10.52 4.15
CA CYS A 25 6.62 10.68 3.95
C CYS A 25 5.93 11.48 5.08
N ARG A 26 6.59 11.64 6.23
CA ARG A 26 6.08 12.36 7.42
C ARG A 26 4.63 12.00 7.79
N PRO A 27 4.29 10.70 7.91
CA PRO A 27 2.92 10.31 8.21
C PRO A 27 2.54 10.73 9.63
N LYS A 28 1.23 10.91 9.88
CA LYS A 28 0.72 11.15 11.24
C LYS A 28 1.04 9.98 12.18
N ASN A 29 0.89 8.74 11.68
CA ASN A 29 1.15 7.51 12.42
C ASN A 29 1.76 6.46 11.49
N VAL A 30 2.56 5.55 12.05
CA VAL A 30 3.01 4.32 11.37
C VAL A 30 2.38 3.15 12.10
N VAL A 31 1.67 2.29 11.36
CA VAL A 31 1.01 1.10 11.88
C VAL A 31 1.59 -0.12 11.19
N PHE A 32 2.03 -1.10 11.97
CA PHE A 32 2.43 -2.42 11.46
C PHE A 32 1.18 -3.29 11.44
N VAL A 33 0.81 -3.77 10.26
CA VAL A 33 -0.38 -4.59 10.02
C VAL A 33 -0.06 -6.04 10.37
N GLU A 34 -0.90 -6.66 11.20
CA GLU A 34 -0.73 -8.03 11.69
C GLU A 34 -1.65 -9.02 10.97
N GLY A 35 -2.72 -8.53 10.34
CA GLY A 35 -3.67 -9.32 9.55
C GLY A 35 -4.72 -10.07 10.36
N SER A 36 -4.94 -9.67 11.63
CA SER A 36 -5.97 -10.28 12.48
C SER A 36 -7.39 -9.91 12.02
N ARG A 37 -8.37 -10.69 12.48
CA ARG A 37 -9.78 -10.43 12.18
C ARG A 37 -10.25 -9.09 12.73
N ASP A 38 -9.93 -8.79 13.98
CA ASP A 38 -10.28 -7.52 14.62
C ASP A 38 -9.65 -6.33 13.90
N GLU A 39 -8.43 -6.48 13.38
CA GLU A 39 -7.79 -5.45 12.55
C GLU A 39 -8.55 -5.23 11.24
N TYR A 40 -8.91 -6.32 10.56
CA TYR A 40 -9.71 -6.26 9.33
C TYR A 40 -11.06 -5.55 9.55
N ASP A 41 -11.80 -5.97 10.59
CA ASP A 41 -13.12 -5.41 10.89
C ASP A 41 -13.02 -3.93 11.26
N ARG A 42 -12.01 -3.55 12.07
CA ARG A 42 -11.73 -2.15 12.41
C ARG A 42 -11.39 -1.29 11.19
N LEU A 43 -10.57 -1.79 10.27
CA LEU A 43 -10.19 -1.06 9.05
C LEU A 43 -11.38 -0.91 8.09
N CYS A 44 -12.17 -1.96 7.91
CA CYS A 44 -13.37 -1.90 7.07
C CYS A 44 -14.38 -0.89 7.62
N GLU A 45 -14.58 -0.86 8.94
CA GLU A 45 -15.47 0.11 9.57
C GLU A 45 -14.97 1.56 9.39
N GLN A 46 -13.66 1.80 9.51
CA GLN A 46 -13.08 3.12 9.21
C GLN A 46 -13.33 3.54 7.75
N LEU A 47 -13.26 2.59 6.80
CA LEU A 47 -13.52 2.85 5.38
C LEU A 47 -15.01 3.10 5.08
N VAL A 48 -15.92 2.47 5.83
CA VAL A 48 -17.35 2.76 5.74
C VAL A 48 -17.63 4.16 6.28
N GLN A 49 -17.06 4.50 7.44
CA GLN A 49 -17.20 5.83 8.05
C GLN A 49 -16.62 6.96 7.18
N SER A 50 -15.54 6.69 6.44
CA SER A 50 -14.96 7.66 5.51
C SER A 50 -15.74 7.78 4.19
N GLY A 51 -16.73 6.91 3.95
CA GLY A 51 -17.49 6.84 2.69
C GLY A 51 -16.77 6.14 1.54
N THR A 52 -15.58 5.57 1.78
CA THR A 52 -14.84 4.79 0.78
C THR A 52 -15.54 3.47 0.49
N PHE A 53 -16.09 2.83 1.53
CA PHE A 53 -16.84 1.59 1.45
C PHE A 53 -18.33 1.80 1.71
N ILE A 54 -19.14 1.00 1.02
CA ILE A 54 -20.56 0.79 1.31
C ILE A 54 -20.72 -0.65 1.77
N ARG A 55 -21.21 -0.86 2.99
CA ARG A 55 -21.55 -2.20 3.51
C ARG A 55 -22.68 -2.79 2.66
N LEU A 56 -22.48 -4.01 2.17
CA LEU A 56 -23.50 -4.71 1.39
C LEU A 56 -24.53 -5.36 2.32
N ASN A 57 -25.62 -5.86 1.73
CA ASN A 57 -26.65 -6.57 2.48
C ASN A 57 -26.06 -7.84 3.11
N GLU A 58 -26.12 -7.94 4.44
CA GLU A 58 -25.47 -8.99 5.21
C GLU A 58 -26.09 -10.38 4.99
N GLU A 59 -27.40 -10.47 4.75
CA GLU A 59 -28.08 -11.75 4.46
C GLU A 59 -27.64 -12.33 3.12
N LYS A 60 -27.36 -11.48 2.13
CA LYS A 60 -26.98 -11.91 0.78
C LYS A 60 -25.47 -12.05 0.60
N ARG A 61 -24.71 -11.15 1.22
CA ARG A 61 -23.26 -11.02 1.05
C ARG A 61 -22.66 -10.61 2.40
N PRO A 62 -22.57 -11.56 3.35
CA PRO A 62 -22.04 -11.27 4.67
C PRO A 62 -20.61 -10.75 4.58
N ASN A 63 -20.26 -9.81 5.45
CA ASN A 63 -18.92 -9.20 5.53
C ASN A 63 -18.38 -8.70 4.17
N SER A 64 -19.24 -8.11 3.34
CA SER A 64 -18.88 -7.65 2.00
C SER A 64 -19.09 -6.14 1.83
N TYR A 65 -18.25 -5.52 1.01
CA TYR A 65 -18.23 -4.07 0.82
C TYR A 65 -18.12 -3.70 -0.66
N LEU A 66 -18.70 -2.57 -1.05
CA LEU A 66 -18.56 -1.95 -2.36
C LEU A 66 -17.72 -0.68 -2.25
N ALA A 67 -16.66 -0.58 -3.06
CA ALA A 67 -15.90 0.64 -3.27
C ALA A 67 -16.14 1.15 -4.70
N ARG A 68 -16.17 2.47 -4.87
CA ARG A 68 -16.22 3.12 -6.18
C ARG A 68 -15.05 4.09 -6.27
N SER A 69 -14.08 3.79 -7.12
CA SER A 69 -12.90 4.66 -7.29
C SER A 69 -13.24 5.92 -8.09
N ASP A 70 -12.30 6.86 -8.12
CA ASP A 70 -12.36 8.00 -9.02
C ASP A 70 -12.37 7.49 -10.48
N PRO A 71 -13.22 8.04 -11.38
CA PRO A 71 -13.29 7.60 -12.77
C PRO A 71 -11.96 7.73 -13.55
N ARG A 72 -11.01 8.51 -13.03
CA ARG A 72 -9.66 8.66 -13.61
C ARG A 72 -8.70 7.54 -13.19
N ASP A 73 -9.05 6.75 -12.18
CA ASP A 73 -8.23 5.67 -11.62
C ASP A 73 -9.05 4.38 -11.50
N VAL A 74 -9.28 3.75 -12.65
CA VAL A 74 -10.14 2.55 -12.80
C VAL A 74 -9.41 1.36 -13.40
N ALA A 75 -8.17 1.56 -13.85
CA ALA A 75 -7.36 0.55 -14.52
C ALA A 75 -5.87 0.84 -14.35
N ARG A 76 -5.05 -0.17 -14.62
CA ARG A 76 -3.59 0.00 -14.63
C ARG A 76 -3.20 1.04 -15.68
N VAL A 77 -2.27 1.92 -15.31
CA VAL A 77 -1.76 2.98 -16.19
C VAL A 77 -0.48 2.49 -16.87
N GLU A 78 -0.61 1.64 -17.88
CA GLU A 78 0.55 0.95 -18.50
C GLU A 78 1.65 1.91 -18.98
N LYS A 79 1.28 3.08 -19.48
CA LYS A 79 2.23 4.14 -19.90
C LYS A 79 3.09 4.70 -18.76
N ALA A 80 2.71 4.46 -17.50
CA ALA A 80 3.41 4.90 -16.30
C ALA A 80 3.86 3.72 -15.42
N THR A 81 3.89 2.50 -15.99
CA THR A 81 4.45 1.30 -15.37
C THR A 81 5.83 1.06 -15.98
N TYR A 82 6.89 0.99 -15.15
CA TYR A 82 8.27 0.91 -15.61
C TYR A 82 9.01 -0.31 -15.06
N ILE A 83 9.95 -0.82 -15.86
CA ILE A 83 10.95 -1.81 -15.47
C ILE A 83 12.32 -1.12 -15.46
N CYS A 84 12.76 -0.65 -14.29
CA CYS A 84 13.98 0.17 -14.15
C CYS A 84 15.22 -0.68 -13.86
N THR A 85 15.63 -1.53 -14.81
CA THR A 85 16.92 -2.26 -14.77
C THR A 85 18.10 -1.33 -15.00
N SER A 86 19.32 -1.76 -14.62
CA SER A 86 20.55 -0.97 -14.84
C SER A 86 20.82 -0.66 -16.32
N LYS A 87 20.47 -1.59 -17.22
CA LYS A 87 20.55 -1.39 -18.66
C LYS A 87 19.17 -1.53 -19.29
N ARG A 88 18.90 -0.72 -20.32
CA ARG A 88 17.64 -0.73 -21.08
C ARG A 88 17.36 -2.07 -21.76
N GLU A 89 18.40 -2.71 -22.30
CA GLU A 89 18.30 -4.01 -22.97
C GLU A 89 17.72 -5.12 -22.07
N ASP A 90 17.99 -5.05 -20.76
CA ASP A 90 17.49 -6.03 -19.78
C ASP A 90 15.99 -5.88 -19.50
N ALA A 91 15.41 -4.70 -19.73
CA ALA A 91 13.96 -4.51 -19.67
C ALA A 91 13.27 -5.11 -20.91
N GLY A 92 13.97 -5.19 -22.05
CA GLY A 92 13.42 -5.67 -23.31
C GLY A 92 12.47 -4.69 -23.99
N GLU A 93 12.13 -4.97 -25.25
CA GLU A 93 11.39 -4.04 -26.11
C GLU A 93 9.89 -3.91 -25.78
N THR A 94 9.35 -4.83 -24.99
CA THR A 94 7.93 -4.84 -24.60
C THR A 94 7.63 -4.00 -23.35
N ASN A 95 8.64 -3.39 -22.73
CA ASN A 95 8.52 -2.68 -21.46
C ASN A 95 8.89 -1.20 -21.58
N ASN A 96 8.28 -0.37 -20.73
CA ASN A 96 8.78 0.98 -20.51
C ASN A 96 10.00 0.91 -19.59
N TRP A 97 11.10 1.55 -20.00
CA TRP A 97 12.33 1.61 -19.22
C TRP A 97 12.70 3.07 -18.92
N GLU A 98 13.21 3.30 -17.72
CA GLU A 98 13.79 4.56 -17.27
C GLU A 98 15.07 4.26 -16.45
N ASP A 99 16.06 5.16 -16.46
CA ASP A 99 17.27 4.99 -15.64
C ASP A 99 16.87 4.97 -14.15
N PRO A 100 17.31 3.98 -13.36
CA PRO A 100 16.94 3.90 -11.94
C PRO A 100 17.45 5.05 -11.06
N ARG A 101 18.26 5.97 -11.62
CA ARG A 101 18.87 7.10 -10.90
C ARG A 101 18.27 8.46 -11.26
N VAL A 102 17.27 8.52 -12.15
CA VAL A 102 16.52 9.77 -12.41
C VAL A 102 15.59 10.08 -11.25
#